data_AF-A0A1E5H546-F1
#
_entry.id   AF-A0A1E5H546-F1
#
_cell.length_a   1.000
_cell.length_b   1.000
_cell.length_c   1.000
_cell.angle_alpha   90.00
_cell.angle_beta   90.00
_cell.angle_gamma   90.00
#
_symmetry.space_group_name_H-M   'P 1'
#
loop_
_entity.id
_entity.type
_entity.pdbx_description
1 polymer ?
#
loop_
_entity_poly.entity_id
_entity_poly.type
_entity_poly.pdbx_seq_one_letter_code
_entity_poly.pdbx_strand_id
1 'polypeptide(L)'
;MSNVRQLIVIGNGFDLYCGIGSSYYKFFISKYKNDFGRKVKKMLFEEEKEALAELNCFDVIFSFIEQLDMNYWLSLPQMDLNNFCSPKDLYWQDIEAILSDYLSVIFSEKGGDIYRFMCSLDTKEYIISEEIYREWKIAVFPKDQPKMLHDKWKLVAFSLAKVLLAKYGRPESELKFDYKFASNQRVVKEFTEKYLLPMILKELNQFEDSFTSFLFDRIEVKNPKFNIASNSEKTLSSLVWDDSEISTGETSVLSFNYTGIPGENFLYRLKNVHGSINKRNIIFGVDFQKNKSIPIEFTKTYRTLSLENRDDEKELFGKETHILKFFGHSLGEADYSYFQSLFDSLNLYSSKIKLYFYVVEYGNKTIREVKEETFRRVTKLLNVYGSTFHNPDHGKNLMHKLILEGRIFIKELKIVQ
;
A
#
# COMPACT_ATOMS: atom_id res chain seq x y z
N MET A 1 -24.24 28.30 5.36
CA MET A 1 -23.40 27.23 4.79
C MET A 1 -22.47 26.80 5.91
N SER A 2 -22.48 25.52 6.31
CA SER A 2 -21.49 25.05 7.28
C SER A 2 -20.11 25.13 6.63
N ASN A 3 -19.12 25.64 7.35
CA ASN A 3 -17.72 25.65 6.94
C ASN A 3 -17.01 24.51 7.66
N VAL A 4 -15.99 23.91 7.02
CA VAL A 4 -15.19 22.86 7.66
C VAL A 4 -14.31 23.47 8.74
N ARG A 5 -14.51 23.05 9.98
CA ARG A 5 -13.75 23.52 11.15
C ARG A 5 -12.78 22.48 11.69
N GLN A 6 -13.06 21.21 11.40
CA GLN A 6 -12.27 20.06 11.83
C GLN A 6 -12.01 19.13 10.66
N LEU A 7 -10.78 18.66 10.53
CA LEU A 7 -10.42 17.54 9.66
C LEU A 7 -9.93 16.37 10.51
N ILE A 8 -10.47 15.18 10.27
CA ILE A 8 -10.00 13.94 10.88
C ILE A 8 -9.34 13.11 9.78
N VAL A 9 -8.10 12.70 10.00
CA VAL A 9 -7.39 11.75 9.15
C VAL A 9 -7.43 10.39 9.83
N ILE A 10 -8.00 9.40 9.15
CA ILE A 10 -8.03 8.02 9.62
C ILE A 10 -7.24 7.10 8.69
N GLY A 11 -6.57 6.11 9.28
CA GLY A 11 -5.92 5.02 8.55
C GLY A 11 -6.32 3.65 9.08
N ASN A 12 -5.67 2.59 8.56
CA ASN A 12 -6.12 1.20 8.71
C ASN A 12 -6.26 0.75 10.18
N GLY A 13 -5.56 1.39 11.11
CA GLY A 13 -5.72 1.18 12.54
C GLY A 13 -7.13 1.48 13.06
N PHE A 14 -7.91 2.35 12.40
CA PHE A 14 -9.32 2.57 12.73
C PHE A 14 -10.14 1.29 12.48
N ASP A 15 -9.98 0.67 11.31
CA ASP A 15 -10.67 -0.58 10.95
C ASP A 15 -10.27 -1.71 11.92
N LEU A 16 -8.97 -1.85 12.18
CA LEU A 16 -8.44 -2.84 13.11
C LEU A 16 -8.99 -2.66 14.53
N TYR A 17 -9.08 -1.41 15.00
CA TYR A 17 -9.64 -1.07 16.31
C TYR A 17 -11.14 -1.39 16.38
N CYS A 18 -11.87 -1.14 15.30
CA CYS A 18 -13.29 -1.48 15.20
C CYS A 18 -13.56 -2.98 15.04
N GLY A 19 -12.50 -3.79 14.92
CA GLY A 19 -12.57 -5.25 14.82
C GLY A 19 -12.57 -5.79 13.38
N ILE A 20 -12.41 -4.91 12.39
CA ILE A 20 -12.34 -5.31 10.98
C ILE A 20 -10.95 -5.87 10.70
N GLY A 21 -10.88 -7.09 10.16
CA GLY A 21 -9.64 -7.76 9.82
C GLY A 21 -9.00 -7.30 8.51
N SER A 22 -8.83 -6.00 8.30
CA SER A 22 -8.46 -5.36 7.02
C SER A 22 -6.98 -5.36 6.66
N SER A 23 -6.10 -6.00 7.44
CA SER A 23 -4.66 -6.02 7.14
C SER A 23 -4.33 -6.91 5.94
N TYR A 24 -3.31 -6.54 5.17
CA TYR A 24 -2.77 -7.38 4.07
C TYR A 24 -2.35 -8.77 4.55
N TYR A 25 -1.74 -8.86 5.73
CA TYR A 25 -1.41 -10.14 6.34
C TYR A 25 -2.64 -11.06 6.41
N LYS A 26 -3.80 -10.55 6.86
CA LYS A 26 -5.04 -11.31 6.91
C LYS A 26 -5.60 -11.63 5.51
N PHE A 27 -5.35 -10.77 4.53
CA PHE A 27 -5.73 -10.99 3.12
C PHE A 27 -4.93 -12.14 2.48
N PHE A 28 -3.60 -12.13 2.59
CA PHE A 28 -2.76 -13.20 2.06
C PHE A 28 -3.06 -14.54 2.74
N ILE A 29 -3.29 -14.53 4.06
CA ILE A 29 -3.73 -15.73 4.79
C ILE A 29 -5.09 -16.22 4.32
N SER A 30 -6.07 -15.35 4.05
CA SER A 30 -7.36 -15.83 3.52
C SER A 30 -7.23 -16.49 2.17
N LYS A 31 -6.33 -15.99 1.32
CA LYS A 31 -6.17 -16.48 -0.05
C LYS A 31 -5.40 -17.81 -0.12
N TYR A 32 -4.39 -18.00 0.72
CA TYR A 32 -3.49 -19.16 0.61
C TYR A 32 -3.25 -19.95 1.91
N LYS A 33 -3.94 -19.58 3.00
CA LYS A 33 -3.68 -20.08 4.36
C LYS A 33 -2.26 -19.71 4.80
N ASN A 34 -1.65 -20.51 5.66
CA ASN A 34 -0.31 -20.24 6.21
C ASN A 34 0.85 -20.56 5.25
N ASP A 35 0.58 -21.08 4.06
CA ASP A 35 1.59 -21.58 3.11
C ASP A 35 1.71 -20.74 1.83
N PHE A 36 1.37 -19.45 1.88
CA PHE A 36 1.30 -18.57 0.71
C PHE A 36 2.53 -18.67 -0.20
N GLY A 37 3.71 -18.33 0.31
CA GLY A 37 4.95 -18.35 -0.46
C GLY A 37 5.26 -19.73 -1.04
N ARG A 38 5.08 -20.79 -0.25
CA ARG A 38 5.34 -22.17 -0.66
C ARG A 38 4.38 -22.65 -1.75
N LYS A 39 3.08 -22.35 -1.64
CA LYS A 39 2.07 -22.78 -2.62
C LYS A 39 2.27 -22.09 -3.97
N VAL A 40 2.48 -20.78 -3.96
CA VAL A 40 2.74 -20.03 -5.21
C VAL A 40 4.02 -20.54 -5.87
N LYS A 41 5.11 -20.72 -5.12
CA LYS A 41 6.36 -21.29 -5.65
C LYS A 41 6.15 -22.71 -6.20
N LYS A 42 5.41 -23.56 -5.49
CA LYS A 42 5.07 -24.92 -5.95
C LYS A 42 4.37 -24.89 -7.30
N MET A 43 3.33 -24.07 -7.45
CA MET A 43 2.62 -23.88 -8.73
C MET A 43 3.54 -23.36 -9.85
N LEU A 44 4.50 -22.48 -9.52
CA LEU A 44 5.49 -21.99 -10.49
C LEU A 44 6.46 -23.08 -10.97
N PHE A 45 6.78 -24.07 -10.13
CA PHE A 45 7.72 -25.15 -10.41
C PHE A 45 7.07 -26.43 -10.99
N GLU A 46 5.79 -26.69 -10.70
CA GLU A 46 5.07 -27.88 -11.21
C GLU A 46 4.52 -27.67 -12.63
N GLU A 47 4.56 -26.44 -13.15
CA GLU A 47 4.32 -26.06 -14.55
C GLU A 47 2.94 -26.41 -15.14
N GLU A 48 1.94 -26.72 -14.30
CA GLU A 48 0.55 -26.91 -14.76
C GLU A 48 -0.03 -25.60 -15.30
N LYS A 49 -0.38 -25.59 -16.60
CA LYS A 49 -0.84 -24.40 -17.32
C LYS A 49 -2.06 -23.75 -16.67
N GLU A 50 -3.05 -24.56 -16.30
CA GLU A 50 -4.29 -24.13 -15.68
C GLU A 50 -3.99 -23.45 -14.33
N ALA A 51 -3.13 -24.04 -13.52
CA ALA A 51 -2.71 -23.49 -12.23
C ALA A 51 -1.98 -22.15 -12.39
N LEU A 52 -1.08 -22.03 -13.38
CA LEU A 52 -0.38 -20.78 -13.67
C LEU A 52 -1.33 -19.67 -14.16
N ALA A 53 -2.35 -20.03 -14.95
CA ALA A 53 -3.34 -19.09 -15.46
C ALA A 53 -4.27 -18.53 -14.36
N GLU A 54 -4.36 -19.19 -13.20
CA GLU A 54 -5.12 -18.69 -12.05
C GLU A 54 -4.30 -17.74 -11.15
N LEU A 55 -2.97 -17.81 -11.18
CA LEU A 55 -2.11 -16.99 -10.33
C LEU A 55 -2.13 -15.52 -10.74
N ASN A 56 -2.35 -14.60 -9.80
CA ASN A 56 -2.15 -13.19 -10.09
C ASN A 56 -0.66 -12.83 -10.07
N CYS A 57 -0.21 -11.94 -10.96
CA CYS A 57 1.19 -11.49 -10.98
C CYS A 57 1.65 -10.89 -9.65
N PHE A 58 0.77 -10.22 -8.91
CA PHE A 58 1.09 -9.70 -7.59
C PHE A 58 1.22 -10.82 -6.55
N ASP A 59 0.49 -11.93 -6.66
CA ASP A 59 0.72 -13.10 -5.81
C ASP A 59 2.14 -13.67 -6.01
N VAL A 60 2.61 -13.69 -7.26
CA VAL A 60 3.99 -14.07 -7.60
C VAL A 60 4.98 -13.13 -6.93
N ILE A 61 4.84 -11.82 -7.14
CA ILE A 61 5.70 -10.80 -6.53
C ILE A 61 5.75 -10.97 -5.00
N PHE A 62 4.58 -11.07 -4.37
CA PHE A 62 4.49 -11.18 -2.92
C PHE A 62 5.04 -12.51 -2.38
N SER A 63 5.00 -13.60 -3.16
CA SER A 63 5.56 -14.90 -2.76
C SER A 63 7.09 -14.90 -2.59
N PHE A 64 7.79 -13.95 -3.22
CA PHE A 64 9.24 -13.78 -3.09
C PHE A 64 9.66 -12.88 -1.91
N ILE A 65 8.70 -12.45 -1.09
CA ILE A 65 8.96 -11.69 0.13
C ILE A 65 9.01 -12.67 1.30
N GLU A 66 10.20 -12.87 1.85
CA GLU A 66 10.45 -13.81 2.95
C GLU A 66 9.62 -13.45 4.20
N GLN A 67 9.35 -12.16 4.43
CA GLN A 67 8.49 -11.69 5.51
C GLN A 67 7.03 -12.16 5.39
N LEU A 68 6.56 -12.57 4.20
CA LEU A 68 5.22 -13.11 4.00
C LEU A 68 5.18 -14.65 4.06
N ASP A 69 6.33 -15.32 4.20
CA ASP A 69 6.43 -16.78 4.28
C ASP A 69 6.50 -17.25 5.74
N MET A 70 5.36 -17.66 6.32
CA MET A 70 5.29 -18.10 7.73
C MET A 70 6.23 -19.27 8.07
N ASN A 71 6.58 -20.11 7.09
CA ASN A 71 7.50 -21.24 7.31
C ASN A 71 8.94 -20.77 7.52
N TYR A 72 9.33 -19.63 6.91
CA TYR A 72 10.61 -18.97 7.20
C TYR A 72 10.68 -18.56 8.68
N TRP A 73 9.62 -17.94 9.20
CA TRP A 73 9.55 -17.51 10.61
C TRP A 73 9.56 -18.67 11.60
N LEU A 74 8.91 -19.79 11.27
CA LEU A 74 8.94 -21.00 12.10
C LEU A 74 10.30 -21.71 12.08
N SER A 75 11.15 -21.42 11.10
CA SER A 75 12.50 -22.00 10.95
C SER A 75 13.62 -21.17 11.57
N LEU A 76 13.35 -19.93 12.00
CA LEU A 76 14.34 -19.04 12.60
C LEU A 76 14.60 -19.41 14.08
N PRO A 77 15.87 -19.38 14.55
CA PRO A 77 16.20 -19.48 15.97
C PRO A 77 15.54 -18.35 16.76
N GLN A 78 15.07 -18.65 17.98
CA GLN A 78 14.34 -17.68 18.83
C GLN A 78 15.08 -16.35 19.09
N MET A 79 16.41 -16.32 18.98
CA MET A 79 17.22 -15.10 19.17
C MET A 79 17.09 -14.09 18.00
N ASP A 80 16.80 -14.53 16.78
CA ASP A 80 16.68 -13.63 15.61
C ASP A 80 15.29 -13.01 15.47
N LEU A 81 14.26 -13.60 16.08
CA LEU A 81 12.88 -13.10 16.08
C LEU A 81 12.74 -11.69 16.68
N ASN A 82 13.69 -11.27 17.53
CA ASN A 82 13.68 -9.95 18.16
C ASN A 82 14.22 -8.82 17.27
N ASN A 83 14.90 -9.14 16.16
CA ASN A 83 15.51 -8.16 15.25
C ASN A 83 14.70 -7.92 13.97
N PHE A 84 13.67 -8.72 13.69
CA PHE A 84 12.82 -8.58 12.51
C PHE A 84 11.36 -8.28 12.92
N CYS A 85 10.70 -7.34 12.22
CA CYS A 85 9.25 -7.14 12.37
C CYS A 85 8.52 -8.42 11.93
N SER A 86 7.69 -8.99 12.82
CA SER A 86 6.95 -10.22 12.49
C SER A 86 6.03 -10.00 11.28
N PRO A 87 5.61 -11.05 10.55
CA PRO A 87 4.65 -10.91 9.44
C PRO A 87 3.35 -10.23 9.86
N LYS A 88 3.00 -10.35 11.15
CA LYS A 88 1.83 -9.75 11.77
C LYS A 88 1.94 -8.22 11.88
N ASP A 89 3.13 -7.68 11.70
CA ASP A 89 3.46 -6.26 11.82
C ASP A 89 3.69 -5.57 10.45
N LEU A 90 3.47 -6.25 9.31
CA LEU A 90 3.51 -5.61 7.99
C LEU A 90 2.39 -4.57 7.90
N TYR A 91 2.79 -3.30 7.89
CA TYR A 91 1.89 -2.16 7.75
C TYR A 91 1.59 -1.89 6.27
N TRP A 92 0.55 -1.11 6.02
CA TRP A 92 0.13 -0.70 4.66
C TRP A 92 1.28 -0.08 3.84
N GLN A 93 2.03 0.82 4.48
CA GLN A 93 3.21 1.48 3.92
C GLN A 93 4.28 0.51 3.41
N ASP A 94 4.41 -0.67 4.04
CA ASP A 94 5.46 -1.63 3.71
C ASP A 94 5.12 -2.32 2.39
N ILE A 95 3.82 -2.61 2.16
CA ILE A 95 3.35 -3.17 0.89
C ILE A 95 3.51 -2.18 -0.26
N GLU A 96 3.24 -0.89 -0.05
CA GLU A 96 3.41 0.13 -1.08
C GLU A 96 4.89 0.36 -1.43
N ALA A 97 5.77 0.32 -0.44
CA ALA A 97 7.22 0.36 -0.68
C ALA A 97 7.67 -0.83 -1.53
N ILE A 98 7.18 -2.03 -1.20
CA ILE A 98 7.50 -3.24 -1.97
C ILE A 98 6.94 -3.15 -3.40
N LEU A 99 5.68 -2.73 -3.56
CA LEU A 99 5.10 -2.51 -4.89
C LEU A 99 5.94 -1.53 -5.71
N SER A 100 6.40 -0.44 -5.09
CA SER A 100 7.27 0.55 -5.73
C SER A 100 8.58 -0.06 -6.21
N ASP A 101 9.26 -0.85 -5.37
CA ASP A 101 10.53 -1.48 -5.72
C ASP A 101 10.36 -2.46 -6.89
N TYR A 102 9.34 -3.32 -6.83
CA TYR A 102 9.10 -4.31 -7.88
C TYR A 102 8.64 -3.69 -9.19
N LEU A 103 7.71 -2.74 -9.16
CA LEU A 103 7.25 -2.06 -10.37
C LEU A 103 8.40 -1.27 -11.00
N SER A 104 9.23 -0.59 -10.21
CA SER A 104 10.41 0.09 -10.72
C SER A 104 11.30 -0.88 -11.47
N VAL A 105 11.70 -1.99 -10.84
CA VAL A 105 12.63 -2.94 -11.45
C VAL A 105 12.01 -3.61 -12.68
N ILE A 106 10.72 -3.93 -12.65
CA ILE A 106 9.98 -4.48 -13.80
C ILE A 106 10.03 -3.51 -14.99
N PHE A 107 9.79 -2.22 -14.78
CA PHE A 107 9.69 -1.25 -15.87
C PHE A 107 11.01 -0.56 -16.25
N SER A 108 12.02 -0.54 -15.37
CA SER A 108 13.35 0.04 -15.67
C SER A 108 14.36 -0.96 -16.22
N GLU A 109 14.41 -2.16 -15.63
CA GLU A 109 15.53 -3.10 -15.83
C GLU A 109 15.09 -4.45 -16.39
N LYS A 110 13.91 -4.94 -15.97
CA LYS A 110 13.50 -6.32 -16.17
C LYS A 110 12.42 -6.51 -17.23
N GLY A 111 11.86 -5.45 -17.81
CA GLY A 111 10.90 -5.57 -18.91
C GLY A 111 11.48 -6.35 -20.10
N GLY A 112 12.77 -6.14 -20.40
CA GLY A 112 13.50 -6.91 -21.39
C GLY A 112 13.84 -8.35 -20.98
N ASP A 113 14.01 -8.62 -19.68
CA ASP A 113 14.15 -9.99 -19.15
C ASP A 113 12.82 -10.75 -19.31
N ILE A 114 11.68 -10.13 -18.96
CA ILE A 114 10.35 -10.71 -19.11
C ILE A 114 10.06 -11.03 -20.58
N TYR A 115 10.30 -10.07 -21.48
CA TYR A 115 10.15 -10.29 -22.93
C TYR A 115 10.99 -11.48 -23.41
N ARG A 116 12.26 -11.55 -23.01
CA ARG A 116 13.16 -12.66 -23.35
C ARG A 116 12.63 -14.00 -22.91
N PHE A 117 12.22 -14.09 -21.65
CA PHE A 117 11.69 -15.32 -21.11
C PHE A 117 10.43 -15.73 -21.86
N MET A 118 9.50 -14.81 -22.11
CA MET A 118 8.29 -15.12 -22.90
C MET A 118 8.60 -15.61 -24.32
N CYS A 119 9.63 -15.07 -24.99
CA CYS A 119 10.05 -15.53 -26.32
C CYS A 119 10.61 -16.96 -26.28
N SER A 120 11.31 -17.29 -25.20
CA SER A 120 12.04 -18.55 -25.04
C SER A 120 11.27 -19.72 -24.45
N LEU A 121 10.14 -19.42 -23.81
CA LEU A 121 9.28 -20.41 -23.20
C LEU A 121 8.48 -21.11 -24.29
N ASP A 122 8.50 -22.44 -24.29
CA ASP A 122 7.56 -23.22 -25.08
C ASP A 122 6.14 -22.93 -24.56
N THR A 123 5.26 -22.45 -25.44
CA THR A 123 3.85 -22.15 -25.10
C THR A 123 3.02 -23.36 -24.68
N LYS A 124 3.50 -24.59 -24.95
CA LYS A 124 2.82 -25.85 -24.62
C LYS A 124 3.26 -26.44 -23.28
N GLU A 125 4.54 -26.31 -22.93
CA GLU A 125 5.12 -26.94 -21.74
C GLU A 125 5.72 -25.94 -20.74
N TYR A 126 5.82 -24.65 -21.08
CA TYR A 126 6.42 -23.59 -20.26
C TYR A 126 7.86 -23.89 -19.78
N ILE A 127 8.58 -24.71 -20.55
CA ILE A 127 9.98 -25.06 -20.36
C ILE A 127 10.87 -24.04 -21.10
N ILE A 128 12.00 -23.67 -20.50
CA ILE A 128 13.02 -22.80 -21.13
C ILE A 128 13.70 -23.59 -22.26
N SER A 129 13.81 -23.00 -23.46
CA SER A 129 14.62 -23.57 -24.55
C SER A 129 16.03 -23.97 -24.08
N GLU A 130 16.55 -25.13 -24.50
CA GLU A 130 17.87 -25.68 -24.13
C GLU A 130 19.02 -24.67 -24.25
N GLU A 131 18.96 -23.79 -25.24
CA GLU A 131 19.97 -22.77 -25.52
C GLU A 131 20.08 -21.71 -24.41
N ILE A 132 18.94 -21.22 -23.90
CA ILE A 132 18.88 -20.25 -22.79
C ILE A 132 19.03 -20.94 -21.44
N TYR A 133 18.60 -22.20 -21.31
CA TYR A 133 18.85 -22.99 -20.11
C TYR A 133 20.37 -23.07 -19.82
N ARG A 134 21.21 -23.16 -20.86
CA ARG A 134 22.68 -23.13 -20.73
C ARG A 134 23.21 -21.76 -20.31
N GLU A 135 22.73 -20.67 -20.89
CA GLU A 135 23.08 -19.30 -20.45
C GLU A 135 22.66 -19.02 -18.99
N TRP A 136 21.49 -19.54 -18.60
CA TRP A 136 20.97 -19.41 -17.24
C TRP A 136 21.78 -20.24 -16.24
N LYS A 137 22.21 -21.46 -16.60
CA LYS A 137 23.04 -22.33 -15.76
C LYS A 137 24.46 -21.77 -15.54
N ILE A 138 25.02 -21.06 -16.53
CA ILE A 138 26.29 -20.33 -16.39
C ILE A 138 26.18 -19.18 -15.38
N ALA A 139 24.96 -18.66 -15.16
CA ALA A 139 24.72 -17.64 -14.16
C ALA A 139 24.57 -18.18 -12.72
N VAL A 140 24.36 -19.49 -12.47
CA VAL A 140 24.03 -20.02 -11.13
C VAL A 140 25.26 -20.36 -10.25
N PHE A 141 25.67 -19.34 -9.46
CA PHE A 141 26.26 -19.21 -8.10
C PHE A 141 27.15 -20.27 -7.41
N PRO A 142 28.36 -19.85 -6.97
CA PRO A 142 28.93 -20.12 -5.64
C PRO A 142 28.25 -19.30 -4.53
N LYS A 143 28.21 -19.85 -3.31
CA LYS A 143 27.32 -19.47 -2.18
C LYS A 143 27.58 -18.13 -1.48
N ASP A 144 28.61 -17.36 -1.82
CA ASP A 144 28.96 -16.16 -1.06
C ASP A 144 29.21 -14.99 -2.02
N GLN A 145 28.28 -14.02 -2.12
CA GLN A 145 28.47 -12.59 -2.49
C GLN A 145 27.16 -11.91 -2.97
N PRO A 146 27.09 -10.55 -3.02
CA PRO A 146 25.97 -9.66 -3.46
C PRO A 146 25.23 -9.97 -4.77
N LYS A 147 25.52 -11.10 -5.44
CA LYS A 147 24.79 -11.65 -6.57
C LYS A 147 23.32 -11.98 -6.25
N MET A 148 22.98 -12.31 -5.00
CA MET A 148 21.63 -12.76 -4.58
C MET A 148 20.46 -11.87 -5.03
N LEU A 149 20.63 -10.53 -5.07
CA LEU A 149 19.52 -9.64 -5.41
C LEU A 149 19.20 -9.68 -6.91
N HIS A 150 20.23 -9.71 -7.78
CA HIS A 150 20.04 -9.79 -9.23
C HIS A 150 19.34 -11.09 -9.64
N ASP A 151 19.64 -12.18 -8.94
CA ASP A 151 19.12 -13.50 -9.23
C ASP A 151 17.68 -13.65 -8.78
N LYS A 152 17.35 -13.05 -7.64
CA LYS A 152 15.97 -12.90 -7.19
C LYS A 152 15.14 -12.16 -8.24
N TRP A 153 15.63 -11.04 -8.77
CA TRP A 153 14.90 -10.28 -9.80
C TRP A 153 14.75 -11.02 -11.12
N LYS A 154 15.77 -11.79 -11.53
CA LYS A 154 15.66 -12.66 -12.71
C LYS A 154 14.63 -13.77 -12.50
N LEU A 155 14.60 -14.37 -11.32
CA LEU A 155 13.62 -15.40 -10.98
C LEU A 155 12.19 -14.83 -10.97
N VAL A 156 12.00 -13.65 -10.39
CA VAL A 156 10.72 -12.92 -10.44
C VAL A 156 10.31 -12.64 -11.88
N ALA A 157 11.21 -12.10 -12.71
CA ALA A 157 10.94 -11.83 -14.13
C ALA A 157 10.56 -13.11 -14.90
N PHE A 158 11.24 -14.22 -14.62
CA PHE A 158 10.94 -15.52 -15.21
C PHE A 158 9.56 -16.03 -14.78
N SER A 159 9.25 -15.99 -13.49
CA SER A 159 7.94 -16.39 -12.95
C SER A 159 6.81 -15.53 -13.50
N LEU A 160 7.02 -14.22 -13.62
CA LEU A 160 6.07 -13.31 -14.26
C LEU A 160 5.87 -13.65 -15.74
N ALA A 161 6.95 -13.91 -16.48
CA ALA A 161 6.85 -14.33 -17.88
C ALA A 161 6.01 -15.61 -18.05
N LYS A 162 6.19 -16.62 -17.18
CA LYS A 162 5.38 -17.85 -17.20
C LYS A 162 3.89 -17.55 -16.96
N VAL A 163 3.57 -16.80 -15.91
CA VAL A 163 2.18 -16.47 -15.56
C VAL A 163 1.52 -15.61 -16.65
N LEU A 164 2.20 -14.58 -17.13
CA LEU A 164 1.70 -13.73 -18.20
C LEU A 164 1.47 -14.51 -19.49
N LEU A 165 2.38 -15.41 -19.87
CA LEU A 165 2.23 -16.25 -21.04
C LEU A 165 1.08 -17.26 -20.89
N ALA A 166 0.90 -17.82 -19.69
CA ALA A 166 -0.21 -18.73 -19.40
C ALA A 166 -1.58 -18.03 -19.50
N LYS A 167 -1.67 -16.81 -18.99
CA LYS A 167 -2.91 -16.01 -18.96
C LYS A 167 -3.25 -15.35 -20.29
N TYR A 168 -2.28 -14.70 -20.91
CA TYR A 168 -2.50 -13.78 -22.02
C TYR A 168 -1.99 -14.31 -23.35
N GLY A 169 -1.26 -15.43 -23.35
CA GLY A 169 -0.59 -15.93 -24.54
C GLY A 169 0.52 -15.01 -25.01
N ARG A 170 1.01 -15.28 -26.23
CA ARG A 170 1.95 -14.37 -26.90
C ARG A 170 1.16 -13.23 -27.54
N PRO A 171 1.59 -11.97 -27.40
CA PRO A 171 0.97 -10.87 -28.12
C PRO A 171 0.96 -11.11 -29.63
N GLU A 172 -0.22 -11.11 -30.25
CA GLU A 172 -0.36 -11.11 -31.72
C GLU A 172 -0.06 -9.71 -32.24
N SER A 173 1.17 -9.45 -32.68
CA SER A 173 1.52 -8.19 -33.35
C SER A 173 2.79 -8.29 -34.19
N GLU A 174 3.04 -7.26 -35.02
CA GLU A 174 4.22 -7.08 -35.88
C GLU A 174 5.58 -7.14 -35.16
N LEU A 175 5.59 -7.19 -33.82
CA LEU A 175 6.77 -7.57 -33.05
C LEU A 175 7.15 -8.99 -33.43
N LYS A 176 8.31 -9.15 -34.08
CA LYS A 176 8.97 -10.46 -34.21
C LYS A 176 9.26 -10.94 -32.78
N PHE A 177 8.33 -11.70 -32.18
CA PHE A 177 8.43 -12.29 -30.84
C PHE A 177 9.47 -13.41 -30.89
N ASP A 178 10.72 -12.99 -31.03
CA ASP A 178 11.89 -13.77 -31.36
C ASP A 178 13.03 -13.28 -30.48
N TYR A 179 13.67 -14.23 -29.81
CA TYR A 179 14.79 -13.99 -28.91
C TYR A 179 15.91 -13.16 -29.56
N LYS A 180 16.06 -13.22 -30.89
CA LYS A 180 17.05 -12.41 -31.62
C LYS A 180 16.85 -10.90 -31.49
N PHE A 181 15.64 -10.44 -31.19
CA PHE A 181 15.32 -9.02 -31.00
C PHE A 181 15.30 -8.60 -29.54
N ALA A 182 15.59 -9.52 -28.61
CA ALA A 182 15.60 -9.24 -27.19
C ALA A 182 16.61 -8.18 -26.73
N SER A 183 17.71 -8.03 -27.45
CA SER A 183 18.72 -6.99 -27.19
C SER A 183 18.35 -5.65 -27.83
N ASN A 184 17.30 -5.60 -28.67
CA ASN A 184 16.86 -4.38 -29.32
C ASN A 184 15.99 -3.54 -28.39
N GLN A 185 16.56 -2.44 -27.89
CA GLN A 185 15.90 -1.54 -26.95
C GLN A 185 14.57 -0.97 -27.47
N ARG A 186 14.43 -0.76 -28.78
CA ARG A 186 13.18 -0.25 -29.37
C ARG A 186 12.06 -1.29 -29.29
N VAL A 187 12.37 -2.55 -29.59
CA VAL A 187 11.45 -3.68 -29.51
C VAL A 187 11.03 -3.92 -28.06
N VAL A 188 11.99 -3.90 -27.13
CA VAL A 188 11.70 -4.06 -25.70
C VAL A 188 10.84 -2.92 -25.17
N LYS A 189 11.12 -1.67 -25.57
CA LYS A 189 10.30 -0.51 -25.18
C LYS A 189 8.87 -0.64 -25.71
N GLU A 190 8.72 -0.98 -26.97
CA GLU A 190 7.41 -1.20 -27.59
C GLU A 190 6.64 -2.35 -26.93
N PHE A 191 7.32 -3.46 -26.61
CA PHE A 191 6.73 -4.55 -25.84
C PHE A 191 6.24 -4.08 -24.47
N THR A 192 7.09 -3.35 -23.75
CA THR A 192 6.79 -2.87 -22.40
C THR A 192 5.58 -1.93 -22.39
N GLU A 193 5.53 -0.97 -23.31
CA GLU A 193 4.47 0.04 -23.36
C GLU A 193 3.15 -0.54 -23.90
N LYS A 194 3.18 -1.36 -24.96
CA LYS A 194 1.96 -1.86 -25.62
C LYS A 194 1.37 -3.11 -24.96
N TYR A 195 2.17 -3.92 -24.27
CA TYR A 195 1.73 -5.23 -23.77
C TYR A 195 1.98 -5.39 -22.27
N LEU A 196 3.23 -5.23 -21.81
CA LEU A 196 3.54 -5.49 -20.40
C LEU A 196 2.78 -4.55 -19.46
N LEU A 197 2.77 -3.24 -19.74
CA LEU A 197 2.08 -2.25 -18.92
C LEU A 197 0.57 -2.56 -18.81
N PRO A 198 -0.20 -2.71 -19.91
CA PRO A 198 -1.61 -3.09 -19.82
C PRO A 198 -1.86 -4.42 -19.10
N MET A 199 -1.00 -5.43 -19.29
CA MET A 199 -1.13 -6.72 -18.60
C MET A 199 -0.94 -6.57 -17.09
N ILE A 200 0.14 -5.93 -16.65
CA ILE A 200 0.42 -5.74 -15.22
C ILE A 200 -0.63 -4.83 -14.57
N LEU A 201 -1.13 -3.81 -15.27
CA LEU A 201 -2.21 -2.96 -14.77
C LEU A 201 -3.52 -3.75 -14.61
N LYS A 202 -3.84 -4.63 -15.57
CA LYS A 202 -5.00 -5.53 -15.47
C LYS A 202 -4.87 -6.50 -14.29
N GLU A 203 -3.68 -7.06 -14.08
CA GLU A 203 -3.40 -7.90 -12.91
C GLU A 203 -3.56 -7.12 -11.60
N LEU A 204 -3.18 -5.84 -11.56
CA LEU A 204 -3.34 -5.01 -10.37
C LEU A 204 -4.83 -4.78 -10.05
N ASN A 205 -5.63 -4.45 -11.06
CA ASN A 205 -7.07 -4.28 -10.90
C ASN A 205 -7.74 -5.58 -10.40
N GLN A 206 -7.35 -6.74 -10.93
CA GLN A 206 -7.85 -8.03 -10.44
C GLN A 206 -7.43 -8.32 -8.99
N PHE A 207 -6.22 -7.90 -8.60
CA PHE A 207 -5.75 -8.04 -7.23
C PHE A 207 -6.56 -7.15 -6.27
N GLU A 208 -6.94 -5.95 -6.70
CA GLU A 208 -7.83 -5.04 -5.97
C GLU A 208 -9.26 -5.55 -5.84
N ASP A 209 -9.79 -6.19 -6.89
CA ASP A 209 -11.10 -6.85 -6.84
C ASP A 209 -11.10 -8.01 -5.82
N SER A 210 -10.02 -8.79 -5.79
CA SER A 210 -9.82 -9.84 -4.80
C SER A 210 -9.75 -9.27 -3.38
N PHE A 211 -9.05 -8.15 -3.19
CA PHE A 211 -8.98 -7.47 -1.90
C PHE A 211 -10.32 -6.86 -1.49
N THR A 212 -11.07 -6.30 -2.44
CA THR A 212 -12.43 -5.78 -2.23
C THR A 212 -13.34 -6.90 -1.70
N SER A 213 -13.31 -8.06 -2.36
CA SER A 213 -14.10 -9.23 -1.97
C SER A 213 -13.74 -9.72 -0.56
N PHE A 214 -12.45 -9.78 -0.26
CA PHE A 214 -11.96 -10.09 1.08
C PHE A 214 -12.49 -9.12 2.15
N LEU A 215 -12.48 -7.82 1.90
CA LEU A 215 -12.97 -6.84 2.87
C LEU A 215 -14.48 -6.94 3.08
N PHE A 216 -15.26 -7.21 2.03
CA PHE A 216 -16.69 -7.50 2.15
C PHE A 216 -16.94 -8.67 3.10
N ASP A 217 -16.23 -9.79 2.90
CA ASP A 217 -16.34 -10.95 3.78
C ASP A 217 -16.01 -10.60 5.23
N ARG A 218 -15.01 -9.73 5.47
CA ARG A 218 -14.63 -9.32 6.84
C ARG A 218 -15.68 -8.46 7.53
N ILE A 219 -16.47 -7.71 6.78
CA ILE A 219 -17.54 -6.86 7.33
C ILE A 219 -18.82 -7.68 7.54
N GLU A 220 -19.13 -8.60 6.63
CA GLU A 220 -20.34 -9.44 6.72
C GLU A 220 -20.26 -10.53 7.79
N VAL A 221 -19.05 -10.93 8.22
CA VAL A 221 -18.87 -11.88 9.32
C VAL A 221 -19.49 -11.30 10.59
N LYS A 222 -20.71 -11.77 10.89
CA LYS A 222 -21.44 -11.47 12.13
C LYS A 222 -20.69 -12.08 13.30
N ASN A 223 -19.87 -11.27 13.97
CA ASN A 223 -19.34 -11.64 15.27
C ASN A 223 -20.34 -11.22 16.36
N PRO A 224 -21.01 -12.16 17.06
CA PRO A 224 -21.99 -11.82 18.09
C PRO A 224 -21.40 -11.05 19.28
N LYS A 225 -20.07 -11.00 19.43
CA LYS A 225 -19.36 -10.22 20.46
C LYS A 225 -18.88 -8.84 19.98
N PHE A 226 -18.89 -8.55 18.68
CA PHE A 226 -18.31 -7.35 18.10
C PHE A 226 -19.24 -6.79 17.03
N ASN A 227 -20.04 -5.78 17.39
CA ASN A 227 -20.83 -5.04 16.42
C ASN A 227 -19.92 -3.99 15.74
N ILE A 228 -19.33 -4.37 14.60
CA ILE A 228 -18.42 -3.54 13.81
C ILE A 228 -19.05 -2.16 13.51
N ALA A 229 -20.33 -2.14 13.14
CA ALA A 229 -21.00 -0.90 12.78
C ALA A 229 -21.11 0.06 13.97
N SER A 230 -21.58 -0.46 15.12
CA SER A 230 -21.70 0.32 16.35
C SER A 230 -20.34 0.78 16.87
N ASN A 231 -19.31 -0.07 16.83
CA ASN A 231 -17.96 0.30 17.27
C ASN A 231 -17.36 1.40 16.39
N SER A 232 -17.56 1.31 15.07
CA SER A 232 -17.09 2.34 14.13
C SER A 232 -17.78 3.67 14.36
N GLU A 233 -19.09 3.67 14.58
CA GLU A 233 -19.88 4.87 14.89
C GLU A 233 -19.47 5.50 16.23
N LYS A 234 -19.29 4.70 17.28
CA LYS A 234 -18.81 5.17 18.60
C LYS A 234 -17.40 5.74 18.53
N THR A 235 -16.51 5.09 17.78
CA THR A 235 -15.13 5.55 17.59
C THR A 235 -15.10 6.86 16.82
N LEU A 236 -15.82 6.96 15.71
CA LEU A 236 -15.95 8.20 14.94
C LEU A 236 -16.53 9.32 15.81
N SER A 237 -17.62 9.05 16.54
CA SER A 237 -18.24 10.03 17.44
C SER A 237 -17.25 10.52 18.50
N SER A 238 -16.49 9.62 19.12
CA SER A 238 -15.45 9.98 20.09
C SER A 238 -14.38 10.87 19.43
N LEU A 239 -13.94 10.54 18.22
CA LEU A 239 -12.99 11.39 17.48
C LEU A 239 -13.56 12.77 17.11
N VAL A 240 -14.86 12.87 16.82
CA VAL A 240 -15.50 14.17 16.51
C VAL A 240 -15.54 15.05 17.76
N TRP A 241 -16.04 14.51 18.87
CA TRP A 241 -16.39 15.30 20.06
C TRP A 241 -15.26 15.45 21.09
N ASP A 242 -14.28 14.55 21.11
CA ASP A 242 -13.16 14.66 22.05
C ASP A 242 -12.32 15.91 21.73
N ASP A 243 -11.96 16.72 22.73
CA ASP A 243 -11.20 17.96 22.58
C ASP A 243 -11.81 19.10 21.72
N SER A 244 -13.06 18.98 21.28
CA SER A 244 -13.70 20.04 20.48
C SER A 244 -15.23 20.05 20.59
N GLU A 245 -15.82 21.23 20.74
CA GLU A 245 -17.27 21.46 20.60
C GLU A 245 -17.71 21.61 19.13
N ILE A 246 -16.99 20.98 18.20
CA ILE A 246 -17.26 21.06 16.76
C ILE A 246 -18.26 19.96 16.38
N SER A 247 -19.32 20.35 15.70
CA SER A 247 -20.36 19.41 15.28
C SER A 247 -19.89 18.47 14.17
N THR A 248 -20.56 17.32 14.04
CA THR A 248 -20.34 16.38 12.92
C THR A 248 -20.51 17.06 11.56
N GLY A 249 -21.49 17.96 11.42
CA GLY A 249 -21.76 18.71 10.19
C GLY A 249 -20.72 19.80 9.82
N GLU A 250 -19.75 20.05 10.70
CA GLU A 250 -18.58 20.92 10.46
C GLU A 250 -17.26 20.11 10.43
N THR A 251 -17.37 18.78 10.48
CA THR A 251 -16.23 17.86 10.48
C THR A 251 -16.12 17.14 9.14
N SER A 252 -14.94 17.25 8.53
CA SER A 252 -14.54 16.42 7.39
C SER A 252 -13.67 15.26 7.83
N VAL A 253 -13.70 14.17 7.06
CA VAL A 253 -12.84 13.01 7.24
C VAL A 253 -12.05 12.74 5.95
N LEU A 254 -10.73 12.66 6.07
CA LEU A 254 -9.84 12.09 5.06
C LEU A 254 -9.52 10.65 5.47
N SER A 255 -10.09 9.68 4.75
CA SER A 255 -9.93 8.26 5.05
C SER A 255 -8.93 7.61 4.12
N PHE A 256 -7.91 6.97 4.71
CA PHE A 256 -7.03 6.04 4.01
C PHE A 256 -7.55 4.60 4.07
N ASN A 257 -8.74 4.38 4.65
CA ASN A 257 -9.38 3.07 4.69
C ASN A 257 -10.22 2.84 3.45
N TYR A 258 -10.31 1.55 3.12
CA TYR A 258 -11.12 1.04 2.03
C TYR A 258 -12.58 0.82 2.42
N THR A 259 -12.83 0.63 3.71
CA THR A 259 -14.16 0.36 4.25
C THR A 259 -14.96 1.66 4.40
N GLY A 260 -16.29 1.54 4.28
CA GLY A 260 -17.19 2.65 4.58
C GLY A 260 -17.25 2.92 6.08
N ILE A 261 -17.56 4.16 6.47
CA ILE A 261 -17.68 4.52 7.88
C ILE A 261 -19.17 4.71 8.22
N PRO A 262 -19.75 3.91 9.13
CA PRO A 262 -21.08 4.16 9.66
C PRO A 262 -21.20 5.60 10.20
N GLY A 263 -22.27 6.30 9.84
CA GLY A 263 -22.48 7.70 10.22
C GLY A 263 -21.86 8.73 9.27
N GLU A 264 -21.31 8.31 8.12
CA GLU A 264 -20.73 9.23 7.13
C GLU A 264 -21.70 10.34 6.65
N ASN A 265 -23.00 10.07 6.65
CA ASN A 265 -24.04 11.01 6.24
C ASN A 265 -24.15 12.26 7.15
N PHE A 266 -23.64 12.18 8.37
CA PHE A 266 -23.63 13.30 9.32
C PHE A 266 -22.39 14.17 9.21
N LEU A 267 -21.37 13.73 8.47
CA LEU A 267 -20.14 14.47 8.24
C LEU A 267 -20.38 15.59 7.23
N TYR A 268 -19.58 16.65 7.33
CA TYR A 268 -19.53 17.66 6.27
C TYR A 268 -19.11 17.03 4.94
N ARG A 269 -18.04 16.22 4.99
CA ARG A 269 -17.49 15.49 3.85
C ARG A 269 -16.64 14.30 4.31
N LEU A 270 -16.80 13.16 3.64
CA LEU A 270 -15.87 12.04 3.71
C LEU A 270 -15.17 11.88 2.36
N LYS A 271 -13.84 11.92 2.32
CA LYS A 271 -13.03 11.64 1.14
C LYS A 271 -12.14 10.43 1.39
N ASN A 272 -12.30 9.37 0.60
CA ASN A 272 -11.39 8.23 0.60
C ASN A 272 -10.22 8.49 -0.34
N VAL A 273 -8.99 8.28 0.14
CA VAL A 273 -7.76 8.42 -0.65
C VAL A 273 -7.64 7.29 -1.68
N HIS A 274 -7.98 6.07 -1.26
CA HIS A 274 -7.75 4.84 -2.01
C HIS A 274 -9.03 4.21 -2.57
N GLY A 275 -10.08 5.00 -2.77
CA GLY A 275 -11.40 4.49 -3.15
C GLY A 275 -12.12 3.80 -1.99
N SER A 276 -13.23 3.12 -2.29
CA SER A 276 -14.09 2.50 -1.29
C SER A 276 -14.69 1.18 -1.79
N ILE A 277 -14.85 0.22 -0.89
CA ILE A 277 -15.58 -1.03 -1.14
C ILE A 277 -17.00 -0.77 -1.64
N ASN A 278 -17.68 0.26 -1.11
CA ASN A 278 -19.08 0.56 -1.45
C ASN A 278 -19.22 0.95 -2.92
N LYS A 279 -18.19 1.58 -3.48
CA LYS A 279 -18.11 1.98 -4.89
C LYS A 279 -17.36 0.96 -5.75
N ARG A 280 -16.85 -0.13 -5.15
CA ARG A 280 -15.97 -1.13 -5.78
C ARG A 280 -14.86 -0.52 -6.64
N ASN A 281 -14.21 0.52 -6.11
CA ASN A 281 -13.19 1.28 -6.82
C ASN A 281 -11.92 1.42 -5.98
N ILE A 282 -11.59 0.38 -5.21
CA ILE A 282 -10.34 0.31 -4.46
C ILE A 282 -9.18 0.48 -5.42
N ILE A 283 -8.22 1.32 -5.04
CA ILE A 283 -6.98 1.51 -5.78
C ILE A 283 -5.77 1.30 -4.87
N PHE A 284 -4.81 0.57 -5.40
CA PHE A 284 -3.45 0.48 -4.90
C PHE A 284 -2.56 1.35 -5.78
N GLY A 285 -1.56 1.96 -5.18
CA GLY A 285 -0.66 2.78 -5.93
C GLY A 285 0.57 3.13 -5.16
N VAL A 286 1.57 3.57 -5.89
CA VAL A 286 2.85 4.02 -5.35
C VAL A 286 2.94 5.53 -5.42
N ASP A 287 3.80 6.12 -4.59
CA ASP A 287 4.08 7.56 -4.69
C ASP A 287 4.98 7.84 -5.90
N PHE A 288 4.50 8.69 -6.82
CA PHE A 288 5.22 9.08 -8.03
C PHE A 288 6.57 9.76 -7.73
N GLN A 289 6.65 10.51 -6.63
CA GLN A 289 7.86 11.31 -6.34
C GLN A 289 9.10 10.44 -6.06
N LYS A 290 8.90 9.20 -5.62
CA LYS A 290 10.02 8.31 -5.28
C LYS A 290 10.66 7.66 -6.51
N ASN A 291 9.93 7.47 -7.62
CA ASN A 291 10.50 6.71 -8.73
C ASN A 291 9.90 7.03 -10.11
N LYS A 292 10.69 7.69 -10.97
CA LYS A 292 10.30 8.09 -12.34
C LYS A 292 10.23 6.93 -13.33
N SER A 293 10.76 5.76 -12.99
CA SER A 293 10.72 4.58 -13.87
C SER A 293 9.35 3.90 -13.89
N ILE A 294 8.52 4.15 -12.87
CA ILE A 294 7.22 3.53 -12.74
C ILE A 294 6.23 4.26 -13.66
N PRO A 295 5.49 3.55 -14.52
CA PRO A 295 4.45 4.17 -15.35
C PRO A 295 3.42 4.90 -14.49
N ILE A 296 2.97 6.06 -14.98
CA ILE A 296 2.09 6.96 -14.23
C ILE A 296 0.79 6.27 -13.80
N GLU A 297 0.34 5.27 -14.55
CA GLU A 297 -0.87 4.49 -14.33
C GLU A 297 -0.86 3.72 -13.00
N PHE A 298 0.33 3.43 -12.45
CA PHE A 298 0.49 2.76 -11.15
C PHE A 298 0.59 3.75 -9.98
N THR A 299 0.62 5.05 -10.25
CA THR A 299 0.79 6.06 -9.20
C THR A 299 -0.53 6.35 -8.50
N LYS A 300 -0.50 6.57 -7.18
CA LYS A 300 -1.70 6.94 -6.42
C LYS A 300 -2.37 8.16 -7.03
N THR A 301 -1.61 9.20 -7.36
CA THR A 301 -2.15 10.47 -7.90
C THR A 301 -2.93 10.28 -9.19
N TYR A 302 -2.38 9.55 -10.16
CA TYR A 302 -3.06 9.29 -11.43
C TYR A 302 -4.36 8.50 -11.21
N ARG A 303 -4.30 7.47 -10.36
CA ARG A 303 -5.45 6.61 -10.09
C ARG A 303 -6.52 7.33 -9.29
N THR A 304 -6.17 8.11 -8.27
CA THR A 304 -7.13 8.95 -7.54
C THR A 304 -7.79 9.94 -8.48
N LEU A 305 -7.03 10.59 -9.38
CA LEU A 305 -7.59 11.50 -10.39
C LEU A 305 -8.58 10.79 -11.32
N SER A 306 -8.32 9.53 -11.70
CA SER A 306 -9.26 8.75 -12.52
C SER A 306 -10.56 8.37 -11.81
N LEU A 307 -10.60 8.44 -10.47
CA LEU A 307 -11.79 8.17 -9.67
C LEU A 307 -12.61 9.44 -9.36
N GLU A 308 -12.05 10.63 -9.54
CA GLU A 308 -12.73 11.87 -9.17
C GLU A 308 -13.89 12.17 -10.13
N ASN A 309 -15.11 12.07 -9.60
CA ASN A 309 -16.29 12.68 -10.22
C ASN A 309 -16.21 14.19 -9.97
N ARG A 310 -16.07 14.98 -11.04
CA ARG A 310 -15.92 16.44 -10.97
C ARG A 310 -17.17 17.19 -10.47
N ASP A 311 -18.26 16.48 -10.18
CA ASP A 311 -19.53 17.08 -9.76
C ASP A 311 -19.59 17.40 -8.24
N ASP A 312 -18.62 16.95 -7.43
CA ASP A 312 -18.54 17.27 -5.99
C ASP A 312 -17.50 18.35 -5.68
N GLU A 313 -17.92 19.62 -5.79
CA GLU A 313 -17.09 20.81 -5.58
C GLU A 313 -16.82 21.15 -4.11
N LYS A 314 -17.36 20.39 -3.13
CA LYS A 314 -17.13 20.72 -1.72
C LYS A 314 -15.65 20.67 -1.39
N GLU A 315 -15.12 21.64 -0.65
CA GLU A 315 -13.75 21.59 -0.15
C GLU A 315 -13.64 20.55 0.98
N LEU A 316 -12.51 19.84 1.08
CA LEU A 316 -12.30 18.90 2.20
C LEU A 316 -11.94 19.62 3.51
N PHE A 317 -11.21 20.72 3.40
CA PHE A 317 -10.78 21.59 4.49
C PHE A 317 -10.56 22.99 3.90
N GLY A 318 -10.58 24.01 4.75
CA GLY A 318 -10.44 25.40 4.32
C GLY A 318 -9.83 26.28 5.39
N LYS A 319 -9.85 27.60 5.19
CA LYS A 319 -9.25 28.56 6.12
C LYS A 319 -9.82 28.52 7.54
N GLU A 320 -11.07 28.08 7.69
CA GLU A 320 -11.77 27.93 8.97
C GLU A 320 -11.39 26.65 9.73
N THR A 321 -10.65 25.75 9.08
CA THR A 321 -10.17 24.51 9.69
C THR A 321 -9.06 24.82 10.69
N HIS A 322 -9.35 24.62 11.97
CA HIS A 322 -8.44 24.95 13.07
C HIS A 322 -8.09 23.74 13.95
N ILE A 323 -8.67 22.57 13.67
CA ILE A 323 -8.34 21.30 14.33
C ILE A 323 -8.06 20.23 13.27
N LEU A 324 -6.94 19.53 13.43
CA LEU A 324 -6.58 18.34 12.68
C LEU A 324 -6.36 17.17 13.64
N LYS A 325 -7.12 16.10 13.46
CA LYS A 325 -7.05 14.88 14.28
C LYS A 325 -6.53 13.72 13.44
N PHE A 326 -5.69 12.88 14.02
CA PHE A 326 -5.15 11.68 13.38
C PHE A 326 -5.46 10.47 14.23
N PHE A 327 -5.95 9.40 13.61
CA PHE A 327 -6.21 8.15 14.31
C PHE A 327 -5.98 6.93 13.43
N GLY A 328 -5.32 5.91 13.97
CA GLY A 328 -5.09 4.64 13.26
C GLY A 328 -4.23 4.73 12.00
N HIS A 329 -3.61 5.88 11.70
CA HIS A 329 -2.73 6.05 10.56
C HIS A 329 -1.28 5.66 10.92
N SER A 330 -0.54 5.03 10.00
CA SER A 330 0.86 4.67 10.21
C SER A 330 1.79 5.90 10.24
N LEU A 331 1.34 7.00 9.63
CA LEU A 331 2.12 8.20 9.31
C LEU A 331 3.39 7.82 8.52
N GLY A 332 3.21 6.88 7.59
CA GLY A 332 4.27 6.30 6.79
C GLY A 332 4.77 7.22 5.68
N GLU A 333 5.98 6.93 5.19
CA GLU A 333 6.59 7.74 4.14
C GLU A 333 5.82 7.72 2.81
N ALA A 334 5.08 6.64 2.54
CA ALA A 334 4.31 6.49 1.32
C ALA A 334 3.09 7.44 1.23
N ASP A 335 2.79 8.15 2.32
CA ASP A 335 1.69 9.12 2.41
C ASP A 335 2.20 10.54 2.72
N TYR A 336 3.52 10.76 2.75
CA TYR A 336 4.10 12.07 3.06
C TYR A 336 3.68 13.16 2.08
N SER A 337 3.51 12.85 0.80
CA SER A 337 3.03 13.81 -0.20
C SER A 337 1.62 14.33 0.11
N TYR A 338 0.73 13.49 0.65
CA TYR A 338 -0.60 13.91 1.13
C TYR A 338 -0.50 14.82 2.35
N PHE A 339 0.32 14.47 3.34
CA PHE A 339 0.50 15.29 4.54
C PHE A 339 1.18 16.63 4.24
N GLN A 340 2.18 16.64 3.37
CA GLN A 340 2.82 17.87 2.91
C GLN A 340 1.80 18.80 2.25
N SER A 341 1.05 18.30 1.27
CA SER A 341 0.02 19.10 0.58
C SER A 341 -1.05 19.63 1.54
N LEU A 342 -1.45 18.83 2.52
CA LEU A 342 -2.39 19.21 3.58
C LEU A 342 -1.82 20.33 4.48
N PHE A 343 -0.60 20.16 4.97
CA PHE A 343 0.05 21.13 5.87
C PHE A 343 0.41 22.44 5.17
N ASP A 344 0.80 22.38 3.90
CA ASP A 344 1.06 23.55 3.06
C ASP A 344 -0.23 24.35 2.85
N SER A 345 -1.32 23.67 2.48
CA SER A 345 -2.62 24.31 2.24
C SER A 345 -3.19 24.99 3.49
N LEU A 346 -2.91 24.43 4.68
CA LEU A 346 -3.34 24.97 5.97
C LEU A 346 -2.30 25.92 6.60
N ASN A 347 -1.18 26.15 5.93
CA ASN A 347 -0.04 26.95 6.40
C ASN A 347 0.35 26.62 7.85
N LEU A 348 0.61 25.33 8.14
CA LEU A 348 0.80 24.80 9.50
C LEU A 348 1.77 25.62 10.36
N TYR A 349 2.84 26.17 9.76
CA TYR A 349 3.84 26.94 10.48
C TYR A 349 3.29 28.26 11.03
N SER A 350 2.48 28.98 10.25
CA SER A 350 1.99 30.33 10.58
C SER A 350 0.54 30.36 11.07
N SER A 351 -0.22 29.28 10.89
CA SER A 351 -1.60 29.19 11.35
C SER A 351 -1.70 28.85 12.84
N LYS A 352 -2.92 28.92 13.39
CA LYS A 352 -3.22 28.54 14.78
C LYS A 352 -3.78 27.12 14.89
N ILE A 353 -3.63 26.32 13.83
CA ILE A 353 -4.20 24.97 13.79
C ILE A 353 -3.60 24.08 14.88
N LYS A 354 -4.45 23.28 15.52
CA LYS A 354 -4.06 22.29 16.53
C LYS A 354 -4.04 20.89 15.93
N LEU A 355 -3.00 20.13 16.25
CA LEU A 355 -2.79 18.74 15.83
C LEU A 355 -3.05 17.81 17.02
N TYR A 356 -3.91 16.82 16.84
CA TYR A 356 -4.19 15.78 17.82
C TYR A 356 -3.89 14.41 17.21
N PHE A 357 -3.02 13.64 17.85
CA PHE A 357 -2.69 12.27 17.48
C PHE A 357 -3.28 11.34 18.53
N TYR A 358 -4.36 10.65 18.16
CA TYR A 358 -5.06 9.73 19.06
C TYR A 358 -4.44 8.34 18.99
N VAL A 359 -4.21 7.76 20.16
CA VAL A 359 -3.66 6.42 20.34
C VAL A 359 -4.59 5.55 21.19
N VAL A 360 -4.52 4.25 20.96
CA VAL A 360 -5.24 3.21 21.70
C VAL A 360 -4.29 2.05 21.93
N GLU A 361 -4.55 1.24 22.97
CA GLU A 361 -3.81 0.00 23.15
C GLU A 361 -4.13 -0.99 22.03
N TYR A 362 -3.11 -1.67 21.51
CA TYR A 362 -3.29 -2.69 20.49
C TYR A 362 -2.25 -3.80 20.61
N GLY A 363 -2.68 -5.02 20.26
CA GLY A 363 -1.84 -6.21 20.40
C GLY A 363 -1.39 -6.43 21.84
N ASN A 364 -0.09 -6.64 22.03
CA ASN A 364 0.53 -6.81 23.35
C ASN A 364 1.24 -5.53 23.84
N LYS A 365 1.04 -4.39 23.15
CA LYS A 365 1.71 -3.13 23.48
C LYS A 365 0.87 -2.34 24.49
N THR A 366 1.53 -1.86 25.53
CA THR A 366 0.96 -0.92 26.49
C THR A 366 0.73 0.45 25.85
N ILE A 367 -0.18 1.24 26.41
CA ILE A 367 -0.40 2.62 25.94
C ILE A 367 0.88 3.47 25.91
N ARG A 368 1.82 3.21 26.82
CA ARG A 368 3.11 3.92 26.89
C ARG A 368 3.98 3.62 25.66
N GLU A 369 4.07 2.36 25.27
CA GLU A 369 4.84 1.94 24.10
C GLU A 369 4.23 2.49 22.81
N VAL A 370 2.90 2.46 22.69
CA VAL A 370 2.20 3.04 21.54
C VAL A 370 2.40 4.55 21.44
N LYS A 371 2.38 5.27 22.58
CA LYS A 371 2.67 6.71 22.61
C LYS A 371 4.08 7.01 22.15
N GLU A 372 5.08 6.24 22.60
CA GLU A 372 6.48 6.40 22.17
C GLU A 372 6.65 6.14 20.67
N GLU A 373 6.01 5.10 20.14
CA GLU A 373 6.04 4.81 18.69
C GLU A 373 5.38 5.92 17.87
N THR A 374 4.23 6.42 18.33
CA THR A 374 3.53 7.55 17.71
C THR A 374 4.38 8.81 17.76
N PHE A 375 5.04 9.08 18.88
CA PHE A 375 5.95 10.22 19.02
C PHE A 375 7.08 10.20 17.98
N ARG A 376 7.71 9.03 17.77
CA ARG A 376 8.75 8.87 16.73
C ARG A 376 8.21 9.11 15.33
N ARG A 377 7.03 8.57 15.02
CA ARG A 377 6.37 8.73 13.71
C ARG A 377 6.00 10.19 13.44
N VAL A 378 5.41 10.88 14.42
CA VAL A 378 5.08 12.31 14.35
C VAL A 378 6.32 13.16 14.18
N THR A 379 7.37 12.88 14.96
CA THR A 379 8.67 13.59 14.84
C THR A 379 9.25 13.43 13.45
N LYS A 380 9.26 12.21 12.90
CA LYS A 380 9.75 11.94 11.55
C LYS A 380 8.93 12.70 10.49
N LEU A 381 7.61 12.63 10.57
CA LEU A 381 6.70 13.34 9.66
C LEU A 381 6.95 14.85 9.65
N LEU A 382 7.01 15.48 10.84
CA LEU A 382 7.20 16.93 10.95
C LEU A 382 8.61 17.37 10.54
N ASN A 383 9.64 16.54 10.77
CA ASN A 383 10.99 16.83 10.30
C ASN A 383 11.09 16.77 8.77
N VAL A 384 10.45 15.77 8.15
CA VAL A 384 10.40 15.66 6.69
C VAL A 384 9.59 16.80 6.09
N TYR A 385 8.46 17.18 6.68
CA TYR A 385 7.73 18.36 6.25
C TYR A 385 8.56 19.64 6.42
N GLY A 386 9.23 19.82 7.57
CA GLY A 386 10.08 20.97 7.83
C GLY A 386 11.26 21.09 6.86
N SER A 387 11.81 19.99 6.35
CA SER A 387 12.90 20.04 5.36
C SER A 387 12.48 20.56 3.99
N THR A 388 11.17 20.64 3.72
CA THR A 388 10.62 21.23 2.49
C THR A 388 10.57 22.76 2.52
N PHE A 389 10.81 23.38 3.69
CA PHE A 389 10.77 24.82 3.83
C PHE A 389 11.99 25.49 3.20
N HIS A 390 11.74 26.63 2.52
CA HIS A 390 12.79 27.47 1.97
C HIS A 390 13.73 28.04 3.05
N ASN A 391 13.22 28.22 4.28
CA ASN A 391 14.01 28.61 5.43
C ASN A 391 14.34 27.37 6.30
N PRO A 392 15.60 26.89 6.31
CA PRO A 392 16.00 25.71 7.08
C PRO A 392 15.76 25.83 8.59
N ASP A 393 15.82 27.05 9.13
CA ASP A 393 15.60 27.30 10.56
C ASP A 393 14.12 27.19 10.93
N HIS A 394 13.21 27.54 10.01
CA HIS A 394 11.78 27.31 10.21
C HIS A 394 11.47 25.81 10.24
N GLY A 395 12.13 25.02 9.40
CA GLY A 395 11.97 23.57 9.33
C GLY A 395 12.38 22.87 10.62
N LYS A 396 13.60 23.15 11.09
CA LYS A 396 14.15 22.55 12.32
C LYS A 396 13.37 22.93 13.58
N ASN A 397 12.77 24.12 13.59
CA ASN A 397 12.06 24.66 14.77
C ASN A 397 10.55 24.41 14.74
N LEU A 398 9.98 23.81 13.68
CA LEU A 398 8.53 23.61 13.57
C LEU A 398 7.96 22.83 14.77
N MET A 399 8.58 21.70 15.13
CA MET A 399 8.11 20.89 16.25
C MET A 399 8.22 21.65 17.59
N HIS A 400 9.34 22.33 17.83
CA HIS A 400 9.55 23.18 19.02
C HIS A 400 8.47 24.27 19.11
N LYS A 401 8.17 24.94 18.00
CA LYS A 401 7.14 25.97 17.92
C LYS A 401 5.75 25.42 18.26
N LEU A 402 5.36 24.30 17.64
CA LEU A 402 4.06 23.65 17.90
C LEU A 402 3.90 23.25 19.37
N ILE A 403 4.98 22.81 20.01
CA ILE A 403 4.98 22.47 21.45
C ILE A 403 4.82 23.73 22.31
N LEU A 404 5.64 24.76 22.08
CA LEU A 404 5.59 26.02 22.86
C LEU A 404 4.25 26.74 22.74
N GLU A 405 3.61 26.67 21.57
CA GLU A 405 2.31 27.28 21.32
C GLU A 405 1.14 26.39 21.75
N GLY A 406 1.40 25.19 22.30
CA GLY A 406 0.36 24.26 22.74
C GLY A 406 -0.55 23.81 21.59
N ARG A 407 0.03 23.52 20.43
CA ARG A 407 -0.68 23.16 19.19
C ARG A 407 -0.51 21.72 18.77
N ILE A 408 0.22 20.89 19.51
CA ILE A 408 0.41 19.47 19.19
C ILE A 408 0.20 18.59 20.41
N PHE A 409 -0.59 17.54 20.25
CA PHE A 409 -0.99 16.65 21.34
C PHE A 409 -0.96 15.19 20.90
N ILE A 410 -0.44 14.30 21.75
CA ILE A 410 -0.57 12.85 21.61
C ILE A 410 -1.41 12.37 22.80
N LYS A 411 -2.60 11.83 22.53
CA LYS A 411 -3.60 11.51 23.55
C LYS A 411 -4.17 10.12 23.38
N GLU A 412 -4.59 9.54 24.48
CA GLU A 412 -5.34 8.29 24.46
C GLU A 412 -6.80 8.58 24.11
N LEU A 413 -7.33 7.86 23.12
CA LEU A 413 -8.74 7.96 22.75
C LEU A 413 -9.58 7.25 23.81
N LYS A 414 -10.48 8.01 24.46
CA LYS A 414 -11.46 7.44 25.38
C LYS A 414 -12.78 7.29 24.65
N ILE A 415 -13.24 6.06 24.44
CA ILE A 415 -14.58 5.82 23.88
C ILE A 415 -15.62 6.28 24.89
N VAL A 416 -16.51 7.19 24.48
CA VAL A 416 -17.71 7.51 25.25
C VAL A 416 -18.64 6.30 25.21
N GLN A 417 -18.92 5.70 26.38
CA GLN A 417 -19.68 4.45 26.49
C GLN A 417 -21.12 4.57 26.03
#